data_AF-A0A0E0BUM0-F1
#
_entry.id   AF-A0A0E0BUM0-F1
#
_cell.length_a   1.000
_cell.length_b   1.000
_cell.length_c   1.000
_cell.angle_alpha   90.00
_cell.angle_beta   90.00
_cell.angle_gamma   90.00
#
_symmetry.space_group_name_H-M   'P 1'
#
loop_
_entity.id
_entity.type
_entity.pdbx_description
1 polymer ?
#
loop_
_entity_poly.entity_id
_entity_poly.type
_entity_poly.pdbx_seq_one_letter_code
_entity_poly.pdbx_strand_id
1 'polypeptide(L)'
;MTASGCLFLSSWTKCFTEAFAKGKSWNGSFTLADFKVSSGHVLRLRKPKRFGVEGMRNDMEAFITEIERIFVRQHSQLRFSYPPYFSDFKHRLQNLKMSNNVLSEQCKLLLENHISGIKAHHELQGRTTGVANSGGLS
;
A
#
# COMPACT_ATOMS: atom_id res chain seq x y z
N MET A 1 3.71 10.95 -5.68
CA MET A 1 3.21 9.64 -6.17
C MET A 1 1.90 9.85 -6.90
N THR A 2 1.69 9.30 -8.10
CA THR A 2 0.44 9.52 -8.87
C THR A 2 -0.79 8.95 -8.16
N ALA A 3 -2.00 9.44 -8.50
CA ALA A 3 -3.26 8.90 -7.97
C ALA A 3 -3.38 7.37 -8.17
N SER A 4 -2.94 6.87 -9.33
CA SER A 4 -2.87 5.44 -9.63
C SER A 4 -1.88 4.70 -8.74
N GLY A 5 -0.75 5.30 -8.39
CA GLY A 5 0.20 4.74 -7.43
C GLY A 5 -0.36 4.64 -6.01
N CYS A 6 -1.11 5.64 -5.56
CA CYS A 6 -1.83 5.60 -4.28
C CYS A 6 -2.89 4.50 -4.25
N LEU A 7 -3.69 4.38 -5.32
CA LEU A 7 -4.70 3.32 -5.43
C LEU A 7 -4.06 1.93 -5.45
N PHE A 8 -2.95 1.77 -6.17
CA PHE A 8 -2.21 0.52 -6.25
C PHE A 8 -1.71 0.10 -4.87
N LEU A 9 -0.99 0.99 -4.17
CA LEU A 9 -0.43 0.68 -2.86
C LEU A 9 -1.54 0.39 -1.83
N SER A 10 -2.64 1.16 -1.86
CA SER A 10 -3.80 0.98 -0.99
C SER A 10 -4.45 -0.39 -1.16
N SER A 11 -4.81 -0.72 -2.40
CA SER A 11 -5.49 -1.98 -2.71
C SER A 11 -4.57 -3.19 -2.52
N TRP A 12 -3.27 -3.06 -2.76
CA TRP A 12 -2.32 -4.13 -2.50
C TRP A 12 -2.15 -4.37 -1.00
N THR A 13 -1.99 -3.31 -0.21
CA THR A 13 -1.93 -3.41 1.26
C THR A 13 -3.18 -4.06 1.82
N LYS A 14 -4.36 -3.67 1.30
CA LYS A 14 -5.65 -4.26 1.69
C LYS A 14 -5.69 -5.77 1.45
N CYS A 15 -5.10 -6.27 0.35
CA CYS A 15 -5.01 -7.70 0.10
C CYS A 15 -4.28 -8.46 1.23
N PHE A 16 -3.21 -7.87 1.79
CA PHE A 16 -2.46 -8.44 2.90
C PHE A 16 -3.21 -8.30 4.23
N THR A 17 -3.72 -7.11 4.57
CA THR A 17 -4.44 -6.91 5.84
C THR A 17 -5.69 -7.77 5.95
N GLU A 18 -6.44 -7.97 4.86
CA GLU A 18 -7.58 -8.89 4.81
C GLU A 18 -7.17 -10.36 4.97
N ALA A 19 -5.98 -10.75 4.49
CA ALA A 19 -5.44 -12.09 4.70
C ALA A 19 -5.04 -12.28 6.17
N PHE A 20 -4.32 -11.31 6.74
CA PHE A 20 -3.84 -11.36 8.13
C PHE A 20 -4.99 -11.34 9.14
N ALA A 21 -6.05 -10.58 8.89
CA ALA A 21 -7.26 -10.58 9.73
C ALA A 21 -7.94 -11.97 9.80
N LYS A 22 -7.67 -12.84 8.82
CA LYS A 22 -8.18 -14.22 8.75
C LYS A 22 -7.15 -15.27 9.17
N GLY A 23 -6.00 -14.86 9.69
CA GLY A 23 -4.94 -15.79 10.09
C GLY A 23 -4.18 -16.39 8.91
N LYS A 24 -4.18 -15.72 7.75
CA LYS A 24 -3.62 -16.26 6.50
C LYS A 24 -2.52 -15.38 5.92
N SER A 25 -1.59 -15.99 5.21
CA SER A 25 -0.44 -15.36 4.56
C SER A 25 0.01 -16.17 3.33
N TRP A 26 0.95 -15.63 2.58
CA TRP A 26 1.67 -16.29 1.49
C TRP A 26 3.08 -16.75 1.91
N ASN A 27 3.47 -16.49 3.16
CA ASN A 27 4.75 -16.88 3.75
C ASN A 27 5.96 -16.34 2.95
N GLY A 28 5.89 -15.08 2.52
CA GLY A 28 6.90 -14.44 1.67
C GLY A 28 6.95 -14.96 0.23
N SER A 29 6.26 -16.06 -0.07
CA SER A 29 6.22 -16.64 -1.40
C SER A 29 5.08 -15.99 -2.18
N PHE A 30 5.25 -14.76 -2.66
CA PHE A 30 4.35 -14.11 -3.62
C PHE A 30 5.09 -13.31 -4.68
N THR A 31 4.44 -13.09 -5.81
CA THR A 31 4.94 -12.28 -6.92
C THR A 31 3.85 -11.33 -7.42
N LEU A 32 4.21 -10.33 -8.23
CA LEU A 32 3.21 -9.46 -8.87
C LEU A 32 2.21 -10.23 -9.74
N ALA A 33 2.58 -11.39 -10.29
CA ALA A 33 1.69 -12.24 -11.09
C ALA A 33 0.57 -12.89 -10.26
N ASP A 34 0.71 -12.94 -8.94
CA ASP A 34 -0.35 -13.40 -8.03
C ASP A 34 -1.48 -12.37 -7.87
N PHE A 35 -1.32 -11.20 -8.48
CA PHE A 35 -2.25 -10.09 -8.40
C PHE A 35 -2.61 -9.57 -9.79
N LYS A 36 -3.89 -9.24 -9.97
CA LYS A 36 -4.38 -8.54 -11.15
C LYS A 36 -4.44 -7.05 -10.83
N VAL A 37 -3.80 -6.24 -11.66
CA VAL A 37 -3.93 -4.77 -11.61
C VAL A 37 -4.98 -4.34 -12.63
N SER A 38 -6.03 -3.65 -12.19
CA SER A 38 -7.10 -3.13 -13.04
C SER A 38 -7.45 -1.72 -12.61
N SER A 39 -7.31 -0.74 -13.51
CA SER A 39 -7.57 0.69 -13.20
C SER A 39 -6.86 1.19 -11.93
N GLY A 40 -5.62 0.74 -11.70
CA GLY A 40 -4.85 1.07 -10.49
C GLY A 40 -5.24 0.29 -9.23
N HIS A 41 -6.26 -0.57 -9.28
CA HIS A 41 -6.61 -1.46 -8.17
C HIS A 41 -5.91 -2.81 -8.30
N VAL A 42 -5.39 -3.31 -7.19
CA VAL A 42 -4.80 -4.63 -7.05
C VAL A 42 -5.84 -5.60 -6.50
N LEU A 43 -6.07 -6.67 -7.24
CA LEU A 43 -6.95 -7.77 -6.88
C LEU A 43 -6.12 -9.04 -6.72
N ARG A 44 -6.34 -9.76 -5.63
CA ARG A 44 -5.67 -11.04 -5.39
C ARG A 44 -6.19 -12.15 -6.31
N LEU A 45 -5.28 -12.86 -6.99
CA LEU A 45 -5.58 -14.08 -7.73
C LEU A 45 -5.28 -15.34 -6.91
N ARG A 46 -4.09 -15.41 -6.28
CA ARG A 46 -3.70 -16.58 -5.47
C ARG A 46 -4.22 -16.48 -4.04
N LYS A 47 -4.90 -17.51 -3.55
CA LYS A 47 -5.43 -17.58 -2.18
C LYS A 47 -4.29 -17.77 -1.14
N PRO A 48 -4.31 -17.05 -0.01
CA PRO A 48 -3.35 -17.24 1.07
C PRO A 48 -3.71 -18.48 1.90
N LYS A 49 -2.74 -19.03 2.63
CA LYS A 49 -2.89 -20.21 3.52
C LYS A 49 -2.53 -19.84 4.96
N ARG A 50 -2.67 -20.78 5.90
CA ARG A 50 -2.30 -20.56 7.31
C ARG A 50 -0.84 -20.91 7.53
N PHE A 51 -0.03 -19.93 7.93
CA PHE A 51 1.38 -20.13 8.27
C PHE A 51 1.75 -19.49 9.62
N GLY A 52 0.75 -19.09 10.42
CA GLY A 52 0.96 -18.40 11.70
C GLY A 52 1.53 -16.99 11.56
N VAL A 53 1.90 -16.40 12.70
CA VAL A 53 2.48 -15.03 12.76
C VAL A 53 3.75 -14.93 11.92
N GLU A 54 4.57 -15.97 11.89
CA GLU A 54 5.83 -15.96 11.15
C GLU A 54 5.61 -15.80 9.64
N GLY A 55 4.65 -16.53 9.07
CA GLY A 55 4.33 -16.35 7.66
C GLY A 55 3.77 -14.97 7.33
N MET A 56 3.11 -14.30 8.29
CA MET A 56 2.68 -12.91 8.10
C MET A 56 3.86 -11.93 8.16
N ARG A 57 4.85 -12.18 9.02
CA ARG A 57 6.09 -11.39 9.05
C ARG A 57 6.87 -11.53 7.75
N ASN A 58 7.02 -12.75 7.26
CA ASN A 58 7.66 -13.03 5.96
C ASN A 58 6.96 -12.28 4.81
N ASP A 59 5.62 -12.25 4.82
CA ASP A 59 4.86 -11.46 3.85
C ASP A 59 5.16 -9.95 3.97
N MET A 60 5.23 -9.40 5.19
CA MET A 60 5.51 -7.98 5.40
C MET A 60 6.90 -7.58 4.92
N GLU A 61 7.92 -8.37 5.24
CA GLU A 61 9.30 -8.12 4.82
C GLU A 61 9.43 -8.16 3.29
N ALA A 62 8.85 -9.19 2.67
CA ALA A 62 8.80 -9.30 1.22
C ALA A 62 8.00 -8.14 0.58
N PHE A 63 6.89 -7.73 1.20
CA PHE A 63 6.05 -6.64 0.71
C PHE A 63 6.77 -5.29 0.75
N ILE A 64 7.45 -4.98 1.85
CA ILE A 64 8.28 -3.76 1.96
C ILE A 64 9.37 -3.76 0.89
N THR A 65 10.06 -4.88 0.70
CA THR A 65 11.11 -5.04 -0.31
C THR A 65 10.57 -4.78 -1.72
N GLU A 66 9.40 -5.31 -2.04
CA GLU A 66 8.77 -5.11 -3.34
C GLU A 66 8.28 -3.67 -3.56
N ILE A 67 7.71 -3.02 -2.54
CA ILE A 67 7.34 -1.60 -2.66
C ILE A 67 8.60 -0.76 -2.87
N GLU A 68 9.69 -1.02 -2.15
CA GLU A 68 10.97 -0.36 -2.38
C GLU A 68 11.47 -0.58 -3.82
N ARG A 69 11.38 -1.81 -4.32
CA ARG A 69 11.77 -2.14 -5.69
C ARG A 69 10.98 -1.36 -6.74
N ILE A 70 9.66 -1.22 -6.56
CA ILE A 70 8.75 -0.59 -7.53
C ILE A 70 8.81 0.95 -7.44
N PHE A 71 8.85 1.49 -6.23
CA PHE A 71 8.66 2.92 -5.98
C PHE A 71 9.96 3.69 -5.66
N VAL A 72 11.04 3.01 -5.24
CA VAL A 72 12.27 3.68 -4.78
C VAL A 72 13.41 3.64 -5.80
N ARG A 73 13.54 2.56 -6.60
CA ARG A 73 14.61 2.46 -7.62
C ARG A 73 14.55 3.61 -8.63
N GLN A 74 15.71 4.23 -8.86
CA GLN A 74 15.92 5.29 -9.86
C GLN A 74 15.44 4.78 -11.24
N HIS A 75 14.74 5.64 -11.99
CA HIS A 75 14.18 5.41 -13.34
C HIS A 75 12.75 4.86 -13.47
N SER A 76 11.96 4.69 -12.40
CA SER A 76 10.52 4.47 -12.60
C SER A 76 9.80 5.78 -12.93
N GLN A 77 8.96 5.77 -13.97
CA GLN A 77 8.02 6.85 -14.34
C GLN A 77 7.02 7.20 -13.21
N LEU A 78 7.12 6.53 -12.05
CA LEU A 78 6.29 6.73 -10.86
C LEU A 78 6.91 7.73 -9.86
N ARG A 79 8.14 8.20 -10.11
CA ARG A 79 8.78 9.27 -9.32
C ARG A 79 8.23 10.64 -9.69
N PHE A 80 7.26 11.10 -8.91
CA PHE A 80 7.28 12.49 -8.44
C PHE A 80 7.10 12.42 -6.93
N SER A 81 8.11 12.92 -6.21
CA SER A 81 8.28 12.92 -4.75
C SER A 81 8.21 11.55 -4.07
N TYR A 82 9.38 11.07 -3.61
CA TYR A 82 9.46 10.06 -2.55
C TYR A 82 8.58 10.52 -1.41
N PRO A 83 7.53 9.78 -1.09
CA PRO A 83 6.69 10.23 -0.04
C PRO A 83 7.35 10.26 1.35
N PRO A 84 7.25 11.36 2.12
CA PRO A 84 7.56 11.31 3.54
C PRO A 84 6.72 10.27 4.29
N TYR A 85 5.59 9.83 3.70
CA TYR A 85 4.72 8.80 4.24
C TYR A 85 5.21 7.35 4.03
N PHE A 86 6.20 7.08 3.17
CA PHE A 86 6.64 5.70 2.95
C PHE A 86 7.47 5.14 4.12
N SER A 87 8.31 5.96 4.75
CA SER A 87 9.04 5.60 5.97
C SER A 87 8.08 5.28 7.12
N ASP A 88 7.06 6.11 7.30
CA ASP A 88 6.02 5.89 8.32
C ASP A 88 5.20 4.64 8.02
N PHE A 89 4.84 4.42 6.76
CA PHE A 89 4.12 3.24 6.34
C PHE A 89 4.93 1.96 6.57
N LYS A 90 6.22 1.96 6.20
CA LYS A 90 7.17 0.87 6.49
C LYS A 90 7.25 0.61 8.00
N HIS A 91 7.44 1.66 8.79
CA HIS A 91 7.50 1.55 10.25
C HIS A 91 6.21 0.95 10.82
N ARG A 92 5.03 1.38 10.34
CA ARG A 92 3.74 0.83 10.78
C ARG A 92 3.56 -0.63 10.40
N LEU A 93 3.97 -1.03 9.19
CA LEU A 93 3.93 -2.43 8.76
C LEU A 93 4.83 -3.31 9.64
N GLN A 94 6.08 -2.88 9.88
CA GLN A 94 7.03 -3.62 10.72
C GLN A 94 6.57 -3.77 12.19
N ASN A 95 5.80 -2.80 12.68
CA ASN A 95 5.30 -2.78 14.06
C ASN A 95 3.85 -3.28 14.20
N LEU A 96 3.32 -3.98 13.20
CA LEU A 96 1.98 -4.56 13.29
C LEU A 96 1.90 -5.60 14.42
N LYS A 97 1.02 -5.32 15.39
CA LYS A 97 0.74 -6.26 16.47
C LYS A 97 -0.27 -7.31 16.01
N MET A 98 0.19 -8.55 15.94
CA MET A 98 -0.65 -9.74 15.76
C MET A 98 -0.99 -10.32 17.13
N SER A 99 -2.26 -10.56 17.40
CA SER A 99 -2.73 -11.28 18.60
C SER A 99 -3.50 -12.52 18.14
N ASN A 100 -3.35 -13.63 18.86
CA ASN A 100 -4.04 -14.89 18.51
C ASN A 100 -3.86 -15.31 17.03
N ASN A 101 -2.66 -15.10 16.47
CA ASN A 101 -2.33 -15.38 15.07
C ASN A 101 -3.17 -14.62 14.03
N VAL A 102 -3.78 -13.49 14.39
CA VAL A 102 -4.54 -12.63 13.48
C VAL A 102 -4.16 -11.17 13.64
N LEU A 103 -4.37 -10.39 12.57
CA LEU A 103 -4.30 -8.94 12.63
C LEU A 103 -5.56 -8.40 13.29
N SER A 104 -5.42 -7.55 14.31
CA SER A 104 -6.56 -6.88 14.91
C SER A 104 -7.23 -5.93 13.92
N GLU A 105 -8.55 -5.81 13.99
CA GLU A 105 -9.29 -4.84 13.15
C GLU A 105 -8.84 -3.39 13.42
N GLN A 106 -8.40 -3.07 14.64
CA GLN A 106 -7.84 -1.75 14.96
C GLN A 106 -6.55 -1.47 14.17
N CYS A 107 -5.62 -2.43 14.13
CA CYS A 107 -4.39 -2.29 13.35
C CYS A 107 -4.66 -2.21 11.85
N LYS A 108 -5.63 -2.99 11.36
CA LYS A 108 -6.08 -2.94 9.97
C LYS A 108 -6.65 -1.57 9.60
N LEU A 109 -7.55 -1.03 10.42
CA LEU A 109 -8.12 0.32 10.22
C LEU A 109 -7.05 1.41 10.25
N LEU A 110 -6.07 1.32 11.16
CA LEU A 110 -4.97 2.29 11.23
C LEU A 110 -4.14 2.33 9.94
N LEU A 111 -3.84 1.18 9.35
CA LEU A 111 -3.12 1.11 8.07
C LEU A 111 -3.95 1.61 6.90
N GLU A 112 -5.21 1.18 6.81
CA GLU A 112 -6.11 1.59 5.72
C GLU A 112 -6.40 3.11 5.76
N ASN A 113 -6.55 3.69 6.96
CA ASN A 113 -6.71 5.13 7.15
C ASN A 113 -5.43 5.91 6.81
N HIS A 114 -4.25 5.38 7.15
CA HIS A 114 -2.98 6.02 6.79
C HIS A 114 -2.85 6.14 5.26
N ILE A 115 -3.18 5.09 4.51
CA ILE A 115 -3.15 5.13 3.04
C ILE A 115 -4.25 6.03 2.45
N SER A 116 -5.42 6.08 3.08
CA SER A 116 -6.48 7.00 2.66
C SER A 116 -6.08 8.47 2.86
N GLY A 117 -5.39 8.79 3.97
CA GLY A 117 -4.84 10.13 4.21
C GLY A 117 -3.78 10.54 3.19
N ILE A 118 -2.96 9.59 2.73
CA ILE A 118 -1.99 9.79 1.65
C ILE A 118 -2.69 10.19 0.33
N LYS A 119 -3.79 9.51 0.00
CA LYS A 119 -4.61 9.83 -1.19
C LYS A 119 -5.18 11.26 -1.11
N ALA A 120 -5.76 11.62 0.03
CA ALA A 120 -6.37 12.94 0.24
C ALA A 120 -5.34 14.08 0.16
N HIS A 121 -4.15 13.91 0.74
CA HIS A 121 -3.07 14.90 0.66
C HIS A 121 -2.62 15.14 -0.79
N HIS A 122 -2.56 14.10 -1.62
CA HIS A 122 -2.20 14.25 -3.04
C HIS A 122 -3.30 14.99 -3.83
N GLU A 123 -4.58 14.67 -3.59
CA GLU A 123 -5.72 15.34 -4.23
C GLU A 123 -5.78 16.84 -3.86
N LEU A 124 -5.45 17.20 -2.62
CA LEU A 124 -5.38 18.60 -2.18
C LEU A 124 -4.23 19.38 -2.85
N GLN A 125 -3.04 18.77 -3.00
CA GLN A 125 -1.92 19.41 -3.70
C GLN A 125 -2.14 19.55 -5.22
N GLY A 126 -2.90 18.63 -5.83
CA GLY A 126 -3.33 18.75 -7.23
C GLY A 126 -4.40 19.84 -7.45
N ARG A 127 -5.19 20.18 -6.42
CA ARG A 127 -6.20 21.25 -6.50
C ARG A 127 -5.59 22.64 -6.35
N THR A 128 -4.58 22.84 -5.49
CA THR A 128 -3.93 24.15 -5.32
C THR A 128 -3.08 24.57 -6.53
N THR A 129 -2.61 23.62 -7.35
CA THR A 129 -1.88 23.92 -8.59
C THR A 129 -2.78 24.14 -9.80
N GLY A 130 -4.08 23.81 -9.71
CA GLY A 130 -5.06 23.93 -10.80
C GLY A 130 -5.87 25.23 -10.83
N VAL A 131 -5.65 26.18 -9.91
CA VAL A 131 -6.43 27.44 -9.83
C VAL A 131 -5.73 28.63 -10.51
N ALA A 132 -4.52 28.46 -11.05
CA ALA A 132 -3.75 29.57 -11.63
C ALA A 132 -3.94 29.79 -13.15
N ASN A 133 -5.00 29.25 -13.78
CA ASN A 133 -5.22 29.54 -15.21
C ASN A 133 -6.71 29.60 -15.60
N SER A 134 -7.43 30.54 -14.97
CA SER A 134 -8.71 31.03 -15.50
C SER A 134 -8.96 32.45 -14.98
N GLY A 135 -8.38 33.44 -15.65
CA GLY A 135 -8.62 34.86 -15.43
C GLY A 135 -7.52 35.70 -16.07
N GLY A 136 -7.71 36.38 -17.20
CA GLY A 136 -8.93 36.56 -17.99
C GLY A 136 -8.57 37.05 -19.39
N LEU A 137 -9.56 36.90 -20.27
CA LEU A 137 -9.66 37.62 -21.52
C LEU A 137 -9.83 39.11 -21.23
N SER A 138 -9.00 39.96 -21.85
CA SER A 138 -9.35 41.20 -22.57
C SER A 138 -8.08 41.78 -23.17
#